data_AF-A0A7J3MCI0-F1
#
_entry.id   AF-A0A7J3MCI0-F1
#
_cell.length_a   1.000
_cell.length_b   1.000
_cell.length_c   1.000
_cell.angle_alpha   90.00
_cell.angle_beta   90.00
_cell.angle_gamma   90.00
#
_symmetry.space_group_name_H-M   'P 1'
#
loop_
_entity.id
_entity.type
_entity.pdbx_description
1 polymer ?
#
loop_
_entity_poly.entity_id
_entity_poly.type
_entity_poly.pdbx_seq_one_letter_code
_entity_poly.pdbx_strand_id
1 'polypeptide(L)'
;MRYIKFALIMLNILLITILIPLNSGLSSETLIIYTRKGDGKSPFLAGNIIIKDSEGIIVANINNPNYLGNVSDPLTMGYVFTLPVGTYHIEVYRFNILVGKSTVELIKGRNITLTCDVLDLPVVLVEEANQEVPVGNVTLKIYSSKSILIEEVLVGSNGKYIVHDLPYGEYIFKVFKFNITIAEEKCKIISYHINSTSQLSIKCKVGDLSVKLIDQNGRMVDEGVLEVMINNYLYDSARVSQGKVLFRQIPVDYLLGSTNINLHFKVYGI
;
A
#
# COMPACT_ATOMS: atom_id res chain seq x y z
N MET A 1 -95.78 22.08 -0.99
CA MET A 1 -95.23 23.18 -0.18
C MET A 1 -93.90 22.71 0.39
N ARG A 2 -92.82 23.46 0.11
CA ARG A 2 -91.46 23.40 0.68
C ARG A 2 -90.49 22.25 0.32
N TYR A 3 -89.45 22.70 -0.41
CA TYR A 3 -88.10 22.17 -0.58
C TYR A 3 -87.27 22.15 0.73
N ILE A 4 -86.05 21.54 0.62
CA ILE A 4 -84.76 21.75 1.36
C ILE A 4 -84.41 20.59 2.33
N LYS A 5 -83.25 19.90 2.33
CA LYS A 5 -81.97 19.93 1.57
C LYS A 5 -81.13 18.67 1.92
N PHE A 6 -80.34 18.18 0.96
CA PHE A 6 -78.97 17.60 1.02
C PHE A 6 -78.60 16.52 2.07
N ALA A 7 -78.13 15.34 1.63
CA ALA A 7 -76.69 15.11 1.34
C ALA A 7 -76.38 13.64 0.95
N LEU A 8 -75.66 13.51 -0.16
CA LEU A 8 -74.82 12.43 -0.71
C LEU A 8 -74.27 11.37 0.28
N ILE A 9 -74.18 10.09 -0.14
CA ILE A 9 -72.91 9.38 -0.42
C ILE A 9 -73.20 8.00 -1.05
N MET A 10 -72.50 7.75 -2.17
CA MET A 10 -72.47 6.56 -3.00
C MET A 10 -71.74 5.40 -2.32
N LEU A 11 -72.32 4.20 -2.37
CA LEU A 11 -71.66 2.94 -2.04
C LEU A 11 -70.96 2.41 -3.31
N ASN A 12 -69.71 2.81 -3.52
CA ASN A 12 -68.82 2.17 -4.51
C ASN A 12 -67.94 1.17 -3.77
N ILE A 13 -68.16 -0.11 -4.02
CA ILE A 13 -67.29 -1.20 -3.60
C ILE A 13 -66.00 -1.07 -4.42
N LEU A 14 -64.97 -0.47 -3.83
CA LEU A 14 -63.63 -0.43 -4.40
C LEU A 14 -62.99 -1.79 -4.17
N LEU A 15 -62.82 -2.54 -5.27
CA LEU A 15 -61.99 -3.72 -5.36
C LEU A 15 -60.56 -3.29 -4.98
N ILE A 16 -60.12 -3.58 -3.75
CA ILE A 16 -58.71 -3.47 -3.37
C ILE A 16 -58.01 -4.62 -4.10
N THR A 17 -57.57 -4.35 -5.33
CA THR A 17 -56.44 -5.08 -5.91
C THR A 17 -55.26 -4.78 -4.99
N ILE A 18 -54.97 -5.72 -4.10
CA ILE A 18 -53.67 -5.81 -3.46
C ILE A 18 -52.68 -5.87 -4.62
N LEU A 19 -51.96 -4.78 -4.86
CA LEU A 19 -50.70 -4.80 -5.56
C LEU A 19 -49.77 -5.67 -4.71
N ILE A 20 -49.91 -6.99 -4.85
CA ILE A 20 -48.77 -7.87 -4.70
C ILE A 20 -47.83 -7.33 -5.78
N PRO A 21 -46.64 -6.80 -5.44
CA PRO A 21 -45.67 -6.54 -6.47
C PRO A 21 -45.49 -7.88 -7.18
N LEU A 22 -45.94 -7.94 -8.44
CA LEU A 22 -45.56 -8.99 -9.36
C LEU A 22 -44.05 -9.04 -9.22
N ASN A 23 -43.57 -10.13 -8.64
CA ASN A 23 -42.17 -10.50 -8.67
C ASN A 23 -41.87 -10.75 -10.14
N SER A 24 -41.65 -9.66 -10.88
CA SER A 24 -41.03 -9.69 -12.19
C SER A 24 -39.71 -10.40 -11.92
N GLY A 25 -39.59 -11.65 -12.36
CA GLY A 25 -38.30 -12.31 -12.37
C GLY A 25 -37.37 -11.44 -13.22
N LEU A 26 -36.67 -10.50 -12.57
CA LEU A 26 -35.61 -9.75 -13.19
C LEU A 26 -34.59 -10.82 -13.55
N SER A 27 -34.37 -11.01 -14.85
CA SER A 27 -33.32 -11.92 -15.30
C SER A 27 -32.03 -11.49 -14.60
N SER A 28 -31.33 -12.45 -14.01
CA SER A 28 -30.00 -12.18 -13.48
C SER A 28 -29.00 -12.30 -14.62
N GLU A 29 -28.13 -11.32 -14.73
CA GLU A 29 -27.13 -11.20 -15.76
C GLU A 29 -25.73 -11.25 -15.13
N THR A 30 -24.75 -11.68 -15.91
CA THR A 30 -23.36 -11.74 -15.46
C THR A 30 -22.64 -10.42 -15.69
N LEU A 31 -22.07 -9.84 -14.63
CA LEU A 31 -21.14 -8.73 -14.73
C LEU A 31 -19.73 -9.23 -14.43
N ILE A 32 -18.79 -9.02 -15.35
CA ILE A 32 -17.36 -9.29 -15.13
C ILE A 32 -16.61 -7.97 -15.06
N ILE A 33 -15.86 -7.77 -13.99
CA ILE A 33 -15.06 -6.57 -13.75
C ILE A 33 -13.59 -6.92 -13.89
N TYR A 34 -12.86 -6.20 -14.75
CA TYR A 34 -11.41 -6.23 -14.83
C TYR A 34 -10.86 -4.95 -14.22
N THR A 35 -9.78 -5.06 -13.46
CA THR A 35 -9.10 -3.90 -12.86
C THR A 35 -7.71 -3.74 -13.45
N ARG A 36 -7.38 -2.51 -13.84
CA ARG A 36 -6.10 -2.12 -14.41
C ARG A 36 -5.46 -1.02 -13.57
N LYS A 37 -4.13 -0.95 -13.54
CA LYS A 37 -3.39 0.17 -12.92
C LYS A 37 -3.64 1.45 -13.73
N GLY A 38 -3.11 2.57 -13.25
CA GLY A 38 -3.32 3.89 -13.88
C GLY A 38 -2.81 4.02 -15.33
N ASP A 39 -2.06 3.04 -15.83
CA ASP A 39 -1.66 2.92 -17.24
C ASP A 39 -2.77 2.38 -18.16
N GLY A 40 -3.85 1.86 -17.58
CA GLY A 40 -4.95 1.20 -18.28
C GLY A 40 -4.59 -0.16 -18.88
N LYS A 41 -3.39 -0.70 -18.62
CA LYS A 41 -2.84 -1.91 -19.26
C LYS A 41 -2.43 -2.96 -18.24
N SER A 42 -1.62 -2.58 -17.27
CA SER A 42 -1.12 -3.48 -16.24
C SER A 42 -2.29 -3.96 -15.39
N PRO A 43 -2.41 -5.27 -15.12
CA PRO A 43 -3.47 -5.76 -14.25
C PRO A 43 -3.24 -5.26 -12.82
N PHE A 44 -4.33 -5.04 -12.10
CA PHE A 44 -4.32 -4.58 -10.71
C PHE A 44 -5.16 -5.54 -9.86
N LEU A 45 -4.60 -6.04 -8.76
CA LEU A 45 -5.36 -6.85 -7.80
C LEU A 45 -6.03 -5.94 -6.78
N ALA A 46 -7.34 -5.75 -6.92
CA ALA A 46 -8.14 -4.94 -6.02
C ALA A 46 -8.05 -5.46 -4.58
N GLY A 47 -7.94 -4.55 -3.61
CA GLY A 47 -8.07 -4.90 -2.20
C GLY A 47 -9.52 -5.15 -1.79
N ASN A 48 -10.47 -4.43 -2.40
CA ASN A 48 -11.92 -4.63 -2.27
C ASN A 48 -12.65 -4.21 -3.54
N ILE A 49 -13.80 -4.83 -3.82
CA ILE A 49 -14.80 -4.34 -4.76
C ILE A 49 -16.16 -4.34 -4.07
N ILE A 50 -16.79 -3.16 -4.05
CA ILE A 50 -18.15 -2.95 -3.56
C ILE A 50 -19.04 -2.62 -4.76
N ILE A 51 -20.19 -3.29 -4.86
CA ILE A 51 -21.24 -2.98 -5.81
C ILE A 51 -22.47 -2.53 -5.03
N LYS A 52 -23.00 -1.36 -5.40
CA LYS A 52 -24.23 -0.79 -4.88
C LYS A 52 -25.28 -0.72 -5.99
N ASP A 53 -26.54 -0.91 -5.68
CA ASP A 53 -27.63 -0.63 -6.61
C ASP A 53 -27.90 0.88 -6.77
N SER A 54 -28.94 1.24 -7.51
CA SER A 54 -29.34 2.63 -7.75
C SER A 54 -29.80 3.37 -6.49
N GLU A 55 -30.18 2.65 -5.44
CA GLU A 55 -30.57 3.21 -4.14
C GLU A 55 -29.37 3.35 -3.19
N GLY A 56 -28.18 2.90 -3.63
CA GLY A 56 -26.95 2.93 -2.86
C GLY A 56 -26.78 1.75 -1.90
N ILE A 57 -27.65 0.73 -1.98
CA ILE A 57 -27.57 -0.47 -1.14
C ILE A 57 -26.48 -1.38 -1.66
N ILE A 58 -25.60 -1.85 -0.78
CA ILE A 58 -24.54 -2.80 -1.14
C ILE A 58 -25.16 -4.16 -1.49
N VAL A 59 -25.03 -4.55 -2.75
CA VAL A 59 -25.54 -5.83 -3.29
C VAL A 59 -24.44 -6.87 -3.49
N ALA A 60 -23.17 -6.44 -3.58
CA ALA A 60 -22.02 -7.33 -3.56
C ALA A 60 -20.81 -6.65 -2.91
N ASN A 61 -19.99 -7.44 -2.21
CA ASN A 61 -18.78 -6.97 -1.56
C ASN A 61 -17.78 -8.12 -1.50
N ILE A 62 -16.69 -8.00 -2.25
CA ILE A 62 -15.67 -9.07 -2.38
C ILE A 62 -14.79 -9.18 -1.13
N ASN A 63 -14.81 -8.21 -0.21
CA ASN A 63 -14.16 -8.37 1.09
C ASN A 63 -14.89 -9.31 2.06
N ASN A 64 -16.06 -9.82 1.69
CA ASN A 64 -16.88 -10.66 2.55
C ASN A 64 -16.61 -12.16 2.27
N PRO A 65 -16.22 -12.97 3.27
CA PRO A 65 -16.12 -14.43 3.13
C PRO A 65 -17.43 -15.14 2.76
N ASN A 66 -18.55 -14.41 2.63
CA ASN A 66 -19.87 -14.93 2.26
C ASN A 66 -20.29 -14.68 0.80
N TYR A 67 -19.39 -14.23 -0.09
CA TYR A 67 -19.70 -14.12 -1.53
C TYR A 67 -19.31 -15.41 -2.28
N LEU A 68 -20.30 -16.05 -2.93
CA LEU A 68 -20.20 -17.29 -3.72
C LEU A 68 -19.71 -17.06 -5.18
N GLY A 69 -18.94 -16.00 -5.42
CA GLY A 69 -18.30 -15.77 -6.72
C GLY A 69 -16.99 -16.54 -6.85
N ASN A 70 -16.79 -17.25 -7.96
CA ASN A 70 -15.50 -17.86 -8.26
C ASN A 70 -14.49 -16.76 -8.63
N VAL A 71 -13.50 -16.50 -7.75
CA VAL A 71 -12.31 -15.72 -8.11
C VAL A 71 -11.34 -16.67 -8.80
N SER A 72 -11.56 -16.90 -10.09
CA SER A 72 -10.61 -17.63 -10.93
C SER A 72 -9.67 -16.58 -11.54
N ASP A 73 -8.50 -16.39 -10.94
CA ASP A 73 -7.44 -15.46 -11.36
C ASP A 73 -7.90 -14.06 -11.88
N PRO A 74 -8.01 -13.04 -11.01
CA PRO A 74 -8.50 -11.72 -11.39
C PRO A 74 -7.57 -10.96 -12.36
N LEU A 75 -6.32 -11.39 -12.54
CA LEU A 75 -5.40 -10.83 -13.54
C LEU A 75 -5.79 -11.26 -14.97
N THR A 76 -6.50 -12.39 -15.10
CA THR A 76 -6.77 -13.07 -16.37
C THR A 76 -8.27 -13.29 -16.65
N MET A 77 -9.12 -13.54 -15.65
CA MET A 77 -10.55 -13.83 -15.83
C MET A 77 -11.52 -12.82 -15.18
N GLY A 78 -11.01 -11.85 -14.40
CA GLY A 78 -11.81 -10.79 -13.79
C GLY A 78 -12.68 -11.25 -12.61
N TYR A 79 -13.34 -10.28 -11.95
CA TYR A 79 -14.27 -10.51 -10.85
C TYR A 79 -15.67 -10.72 -11.41
N VAL A 80 -16.24 -11.90 -11.16
CA VAL A 80 -17.53 -12.32 -11.77
C VAL A 80 -18.65 -12.17 -10.75
N PHE A 81 -19.72 -11.49 -11.16
CA PHE A 81 -20.92 -11.26 -10.38
C PHE A 81 -22.16 -11.69 -11.18
N THR A 82 -23.15 -12.24 -10.49
CA THR A 82 -24.49 -12.48 -11.05
C THR A 82 -25.48 -11.58 -10.32
N LEU A 83 -26.06 -10.62 -11.05
CA LEU A 83 -26.89 -9.56 -10.49
C LEU A 83 -28.16 -9.43 -11.33
N PRO A 84 -29.31 -9.06 -10.75
CA PRO A 84 -30.50 -8.68 -11.52
C PRO A 84 -30.19 -7.61 -12.57
N VAL A 85 -31.02 -7.51 -13.61
CA VAL A 85 -30.94 -6.34 -14.50
C VAL A 85 -31.21 -5.05 -13.71
N GLY A 86 -30.39 -4.02 -13.95
CA GLY A 86 -30.46 -2.77 -13.20
C GLY A 86 -29.21 -1.89 -13.33
N THR A 87 -29.22 -0.76 -12.64
CA THR A 87 -28.09 0.17 -12.59
C THR A 87 -27.29 -0.04 -11.32
N TYR A 88 -25.96 -0.14 -11.46
CA TYR A 88 -25.04 -0.42 -10.37
C TYR A 88 -23.90 0.58 -10.30
N HIS A 89 -23.56 0.99 -9.09
CA HIS A 89 -22.38 1.77 -8.76
C HIS A 89 -21.29 0.85 -8.21
N ILE A 90 -20.11 0.94 -8.78
CA ILE A 90 -18.98 0.07 -8.49
C ILE A 90 -17.89 0.92 -7.87
N GLU A 91 -17.35 0.45 -6.75
CA GLU A 91 -16.25 1.09 -6.02
C GLU A 91 -15.14 0.06 -5.80
N VAL A 92 -13.91 0.43 -6.17
CA VAL A 92 -12.72 -0.41 -6.02
C VAL A 92 -11.80 0.24 -5.00
N TYR A 93 -11.34 -0.53 -4.02
CA TYR A 93 -10.46 -0.03 -2.96
C TYR A 93 -9.12 -0.76 -2.90
N ARG A 94 -8.11 -0.05 -2.41
CA ARG A 94 -6.78 -0.57 -2.05
C ARG A 94 -6.31 0.11 -0.79
N PHE A 95 -5.84 -0.64 0.20
CA PHE A 95 -5.48 -0.11 1.53
C PHE A 95 -6.59 0.79 2.13
N ASN A 96 -7.86 0.42 1.91
CA ASN A 96 -9.05 1.20 2.29
C ASN A 96 -9.17 2.59 1.64
N ILE A 97 -8.44 2.86 0.56
CA ILE A 97 -8.53 4.06 -0.28
C ILE A 97 -9.33 3.71 -1.53
N LEU A 98 -10.31 4.55 -1.89
CA LEU A 98 -11.07 4.42 -3.13
C LEU A 98 -10.13 4.72 -4.30
N VAL A 99 -9.89 3.74 -5.17
CA VAL A 99 -8.97 3.85 -6.32
C VAL A 99 -9.66 3.72 -7.65
N GLY A 100 -10.90 3.26 -7.69
CA GLY A 100 -11.66 3.15 -8.94
C GLY A 100 -13.15 3.28 -8.68
N LYS A 101 -13.86 3.89 -9.61
CA LYS A 101 -15.32 3.96 -9.57
C LYS A 101 -15.91 3.86 -10.96
N SER A 102 -17.08 3.26 -11.07
CA SER A 102 -17.83 3.20 -12.33
C SER A 102 -19.32 3.06 -12.05
N THR A 103 -20.13 3.38 -13.06
CA THR A 103 -21.56 3.10 -13.06
C THR A 103 -21.86 2.25 -14.29
N VAL A 104 -22.60 1.16 -14.10
CA VAL A 104 -22.98 0.26 -15.19
C VAL A 104 -24.48 0.04 -15.18
N GLU A 105 -25.09 0.17 -16.34
CA GLU A 105 -26.43 -0.35 -16.58
C GLU A 105 -26.29 -1.78 -17.12
N LEU A 106 -26.84 -2.74 -16.38
CA LEU A 106 -26.81 -4.16 -16.66
C LEU A 106 -28.16 -4.59 -17.21
N ILE A 107 -28.27 -4.63 -18.54
CA ILE A 107 -29.46 -5.12 -19.27
C ILE A 107 -29.24 -6.52 -19.87
N LYS A 108 -27.98 -6.95 -19.95
CA LYS A 108 -27.50 -8.25 -20.40
C LYS A 108 -26.08 -8.48 -19.86
N GLY A 109 -25.60 -9.71 -19.88
CA GLY A 109 -24.23 -10.05 -19.50
C GLY A 109 -23.19 -9.08 -20.09
N ARG A 110 -22.30 -8.56 -19.24
CA ARG A 110 -21.38 -7.46 -19.59
C ARG A 110 -20.04 -7.60 -18.92
N ASN A 111 -18.99 -7.26 -19.66
CA ASN A 111 -17.64 -7.10 -19.13
C ASN A 111 -17.29 -5.61 -19.10
N ILE A 112 -16.67 -5.16 -18.02
CA ILE A 112 -16.15 -3.79 -17.89
C ILE A 112 -14.70 -3.83 -17.42
N THR A 113 -13.93 -2.81 -17.80
CA THR A 113 -12.57 -2.60 -17.31
C THR A 113 -12.51 -1.28 -16.59
N LEU A 114 -12.08 -1.29 -15.32
CA LEU A 114 -11.83 -0.10 -14.52
C LEU A 114 -10.33 0.15 -14.47
N THR A 115 -9.91 1.31 -14.96
CA THR A 115 -8.60 1.88 -14.66
C THR A 115 -8.64 2.42 -13.24
N CYS A 116 -7.73 1.99 -12.41
CA CYS A 116 -7.62 2.38 -11.01
C CYS A 116 -6.42 3.29 -10.79
N ASP A 117 -6.59 4.25 -9.88
CA ASP A 117 -5.64 5.27 -9.47
C ASP A 117 -4.54 4.68 -8.57
N VAL A 118 -3.82 3.69 -9.10
CA VAL A 118 -2.70 2.99 -8.48
C VAL A 118 -1.52 2.89 -9.44
N LEU A 119 -0.31 2.79 -8.89
CA LEU A 119 0.91 2.52 -9.65
C LEU A 119 1.91 1.68 -8.84
N ASP A 120 2.90 1.12 -9.52
CA ASP A 120 4.08 0.57 -8.85
C ASP A 120 5.14 1.65 -8.74
N LEU A 121 5.63 1.92 -7.53
CA LEU A 121 6.63 2.96 -7.27
C LEU A 121 7.99 2.32 -6.99
N PRO A 122 8.97 2.42 -7.91
CA PRO A 122 10.34 2.06 -7.62
C PRO A 122 10.94 3.01 -6.58
N VAL A 123 11.52 2.45 -5.54
CA VAL A 123 12.22 3.15 -4.46
C VAL A 123 13.67 2.70 -4.45
N VAL A 124 14.59 3.65 -4.36
CA VAL A 124 15.98 3.38 -4.03
C VAL A 124 16.39 4.13 -2.78
N LEU A 125 17.17 3.45 -1.97
CA LEU A 125 17.75 3.95 -0.74
C LEU A 125 19.24 4.11 -1.00
N VAL A 126 19.74 5.33 -0.84
CA VAL A 126 21.13 5.68 -1.17
C VAL A 126 21.74 6.50 -0.06
N GLU A 127 23.07 6.56 0.02
CA GLU A 127 23.73 7.42 1.01
C GLU A 127 23.44 8.89 0.73
N GLU A 128 23.22 9.68 1.79
CA GLU A 128 23.08 11.14 1.65
C GLU A 128 24.37 11.76 1.09
N ALA A 129 25.53 11.23 1.49
CA ALA A 129 26.85 11.69 1.06
C ALA A 129 27.23 11.22 -0.36
N ASN A 130 26.74 10.06 -0.81
CA ASN A 130 27.00 9.53 -2.14
C ASN A 130 25.81 8.74 -2.69
N GLN A 131 25.04 9.37 -3.57
CA GLN A 131 23.79 8.82 -4.11
C GLN A 131 23.98 7.63 -5.07
N GLU A 132 25.21 7.28 -5.42
CA GLU A 132 25.52 6.07 -6.21
C GLU A 132 25.65 4.82 -5.32
N VAL A 133 25.83 5.01 -4.01
CA VAL A 133 26.02 3.91 -3.07
C VAL A 133 24.68 3.53 -2.45
N PRO A 134 24.19 2.30 -2.68
CA PRO A 134 22.92 1.86 -2.11
C PRO A 134 23.05 1.64 -0.59
N VAL A 135 21.96 1.93 0.13
CA VAL A 135 21.82 1.64 1.56
C VAL A 135 20.81 0.51 1.74
N GLY A 136 21.31 -0.66 2.11
CA GLY A 136 20.51 -1.87 2.26
C GLY A 136 20.54 -2.46 3.67
N ASN A 137 19.84 -3.58 3.84
CA ASN A 137 19.61 -4.22 5.14
C ASN A 137 18.97 -3.24 6.13
N VAL A 138 17.88 -2.61 5.69
CA VAL A 138 17.13 -1.58 6.42
C VAL A 138 15.65 -1.88 6.35
N THR A 139 14.91 -1.44 7.37
CA THR A 139 13.45 -1.51 7.37
C THR A 139 12.89 -0.24 6.74
N LEU A 140 12.11 -0.37 5.67
CA LEU A 140 11.34 0.71 5.09
C LEU A 140 9.90 0.63 5.59
N LYS A 141 9.38 1.73 6.15
CA LYS A 141 7.97 1.88 6.53
C LYS A 141 7.33 2.98 5.72
N ILE A 142 6.15 2.70 5.18
CA ILE A 142 5.39 3.64 4.34
C ILE A 142 4.10 3.98 5.06
N TYR A 143 3.87 5.27 5.30
CA TYR A 143 2.68 5.78 5.94
C TYR A 143 1.89 6.64 4.95
N SER A 144 0.57 6.57 5.01
CA SER A 144 -0.28 7.61 4.43
C SER A 144 -0.11 8.93 5.17
N SER A 145 -0.55 10.04 4.57
CA SER A 145 -0.61 11.36 5.22
C SER A 145 -1.43 11.40 6.52
N LYS A 146 -2.28 10.40 6.76
CA LYS A 146 -3.05 10.23 8.01
C LYS A 146 -2.32 9.37 9.05
N SER A 147 -1.03 9.12 8.86
CA SER A 147 -0.19 8.28 9.73
C SER A 147 -0.62 6.81 9.84
N ILE A 148 -1.43 6.33 8.89
CA ILE A 148 -1.78 4.90 8.79
C ILE A 148 -0.62 4.19 8.09
N LEU A 149 -0.08 3.14 8.71
CA LEU A 149 0.93 2.26 8.11
C LEU A 149 0.32 1.53 6.92
N ILE A 150 0.91 1.72 5.74
CA ILE A 150 0.54 1.04 4.50
C ILE A 150 1.36 -0.24 4.35
N GLU A 151 2.67 -0.16 4.58
CA GLU A 151 3.58 -1.27 4.36
C GLU A 151 4.83 -1.14 5.23
N GLU A 152 5.37 -2.28 5.65
CA GLU A 152 6.64 -2.43 6.34
C GLU A 152 7.43 -3.57 5.70
N VAL A 153 8.65 -3.30 5.24
CA VAL A 153 9.46 -4.26 4.49
C VAL A 153 10.94 -4.16 4.85
N LEU A 154 11.63 -5.30 4.86
CA LEU A 154 13.08 -5.36 4.92
C LEU A 154 13.67 -5.21 3.51
N VAL A 155 14.35 -4.10 3.25
CA VAL A 155 15.05 -3.84 1.98
C VAL A 155 16.43 -4.47 2.06
N GLY A 156 16.74 -5.32 1.07
CA GLY A 156 18.02 -6.03 0.98
C GLY A 156 19.22 -5.14 0.70
N SER A 157 20.41 -5.75 0.59
CA SER A 157 21.70 -5.05 0.44
C SER A 157 21.82 -4.17 -0.81
N ASN A 158 20.99 -4.39 -1.84
CA ASN A 158 21.00 -3.57 -3.06
C ASN A 158 20.29 -2.22 -2.90
N GLY A 159 19.62 -1.96 -1.76
CA GLY A 159 18.93 -0.71 -1.47
C GLY A 159 17.74 -0.43 -2.40
N LYS A 160 17.19 -1.43 -3.10
CA LYS A 160 16.07 -1.24 -4.05
C LYS A 160 14.83 -1.96 -3.58
N TYR A 161 13.68 -1.34 -3.81
CA TYR A 161 12.38 -1.91 -3.52
C TYR A 161 11.32 -1.35 -4.48
N ILE A 162 10.24 -2.08 -4.72
CA ILE A 162 9.10 -1.60 -5.51
C ILE A 162 7.86 -1.67 -4.62
N VAL A 163 7.23 -0.53 -4.38
CA VAL A 163 5.94 -0.47 -3.70
C VAL A 163 4.87 -0.80 -4.72
N HIS A 164 4.17 -1.93 -4.54
CA HIS A 164 3.19 -2.40 -5.51
C HIS A 164 1.80 -1.83 -5.25
N ASP A 165 1.12 -1.45 -6.34
CA ASP A 165 -0.27 -1.00 -6.33
C ASP A 165 -0.54 0.14 -5.33
N LEU A 166 0.39 1.09 -5.23
CA LEU A 166 0.29 2.22 -4.34
C LEU A 166 -0.77 3.22 -4.89
N PRO A 167 -1.83 3.53 -4.12
CA PRO A 167 -2.83 4.51 -4.53
C PRO A 167 -2.25 5.90 -4.74
N TYR A 168 -2.90 6.74 -5.55
CA TYR A 168 -2.57 8.17 -5.58
C TYR A 168 -2.87 8.81 -4.23
N GLY A 169 -2.01 9.72 -3.79
CA GLY A 169 -2.06 10.30 -2.46
C GLY A 169 -0.74 10.88 -1.98
N GLU A 170 -0.70 11.22 -0.70
CA GLU A 170 0.49 11.75 -0.02
C GLU A 170 0.98 10.74 1.01
N TYR A 171 2.30 10.52 1.02
CA TYR A 171 2.95 9.46 1.78
C TYR A 171 4.20 9.95 2.49
N ILE A 172 4.54 9.28 3.60
CA ILE A 172 5.77 9.47 4.36
C ILE A 172 6.51 8.12 4.38
N PHE A 173 7.72 8.12 3.83
CA PHE A 173 8.62 6.98 3.83
C PHE A 173 9.62 7.17 4.97
N LYS A 174 9.75 6.18 5.86
CA LYS A 174 10.71 6.18 6.96
C LYS A 174 11.63 4.99 6.84
N VAL A 175 12.94 5.23 6.89
CA VAL A 175 13.96 4.18 6.78
C VAL A 175 14.62 4.00 8.13
N PHE A 176 14.69 2.76 8.59
CA PHE A 176 15.26 2.39 9.87
C PHE A 176 16.40 1.40 9.69
N LYS A 177 17.50 1.60 10.42
CA LYS A 177 18.60 0.64 10.53
C LYS A 177 18.91 0.46 12.00
N PHE A 178 18.76 -0.76 12.51
CA PHE A 178 18.87 -1.08 13.95
C PHE A 178 17.98 -0.18 14.85
N ASN A 179 16.72 0.00 14.45
CA ASN A 179 15.72 0.85 15.12
C ASN A 179 16.06 2.35 15.19
N ILE A 180 17.09 2.80 14.47
CA ILE A 180 17.43 4.22 14.31
C ILE A 180 16.84 4.70 12.99
N THR A 181 16.09 5.80 13.03
CA THR A 181 15.59 6.45 11.83
C THR A 181 16.77 7.12 11.11
N ILE A 182 17.07 6.66 9.90
CA ILE A 182 18.16 7.21 9.07
C ILE A 182 17.66 8.06 7.90
N ALA A 183 16.35 8.01 7.59
CA ALA A 183 15.73 8.89 6.61
C ALA A 183 14.24 9.05 6.87
N GLU A 184 13.72 10.22 6.50
CA GLU A 184 12.29 10.48 6.30
C GLU A 184 12.10 11.25 5.00
N GLU A 185 11.26 10.76 4.10
CA GLU A 185 10.99 11.38 2.80
C GLU A 185 9.48 11.48 2.56
N LYS A 186 9.03 12.63 2.04
CA LYS A 186 7.60 12.85 1.74
C LYS A 186 7.41 12.78 0.24
N CYS A 187 6.45 11.96 -0.19
CA CYS A 187 6.16 11.78 -1.60
C CYS A 187 4.68 12.02 -1.88
N LYS A 188 4.40 12.71 -2.98
CA LYS A 188 3.04 12.90 -3.49
C LYS A 188 2.90 12.19 -4.84
N ILE A 189 1.97 11.25 -4.88
CA ILE A 189 1.58 10.51 -6.08
C ILE A 189 0.28 11.13 -6.60
N ILE A 190 0.32 11.67 -7.82
CA ILE A 190 -0.81 12.40 -8.40
C ILE A 190 -1.40 11.64 -9.59
N SER A 191 -0.55 11.03 -10.41
CA SER A 191 -1.02 10.17 -11.51
C SER A 191 0.07 9.20 -11.99
N TYR A 192 -0.37 8.12 -12.65
CA TYR A 192 0.54 7.19 -13.31
C TYR A 192 1.49 7.90 -14.28
N HIS A 193 0.98 8.81 -15.13
CA HIS A 193 1.79 9.46 -16.17
C HIS A 193 2.87 10.40 -15.61
N ILE A 194 2.67 10.93 -14.41
CA ILE A 194 3.65 11.81 -13.74
C ILE A 194 4.68 10.99 -12.95
N ASN A 195 4.23 9.90 -12.33
CA ASN A 195 5.03 9.20 -11.30
C ASN A 195 5.58 7.83 -11.74
N SER A 196 5.07 7.20 -12.82
CA SER A 196 5.45 5.83 -13.22
C SER A 196 6.85 5.69 -13.81
N THR A 197 7.42 6.77 -14.35
CA THR A 197 8.80 6.78 -14.88
C THR A 197 9.81 7.32 -13.85
N SER A 198 9.33 7.85 -12.73
CA SER A 198 10.17 8.41 -11.68
C SER A 198 10.42 7.37 -10.60
N GLN A 199 11.70 7.07 -10.36
CA GLN A 199 12.13 6.36 -9.16
C GLN A 199 12.19 7.35 -7.99
N LEU A 200 11.64 6.97 -6.84
CA LEU A 200 11.82 7.72 -5.60
C LEU A 200 13.19 7.39 -5.01
N SER A 201 14.09 8.37 -4.94
CA SER A 201 15.40 8.23 -4.29
C SER A 201 15.34 8.81 -2.88
N ILE A 202 15.57 7.98 -1.86
CA ILE A 202 15.56 8.37 -0.45
C ILE A 202 17.00 8.42 0.06
N LYS A 203 17.43 9.60 0.50
CA LYS A 203 18.77 9.85 1.03
C LYS A 203 18.85 9.44 2.49
N CYS A 204 19.72 8.48 2.77
CA CYS A 204 19.89 7.88 4.09
C CYS A 204 21.13 8.44 4.78
N LYS A 205 20.94 8.90 6.02
CA LYS A 205 22.00 9.37 6.91
C LYS A 205 22.71 8.18 7.53
N VAL A 206 23.84 7.85 6.93
CA VAL A 206 24.76 6.82 7.40
C VAL A 206 26.18 7.38 7.34
N GLY A 207 27.08 6.83 8.15
CA GLY A 207 28.47 7.23 8.19
C GLY A 207 29.41 6.04 8.29
N ASP A 208 30.68 6.29 7.97
CA ASP A 208 31.73 5.30 8.08
C ASP A 208 32.46 5.46 9.42
N LEU A 209 32.68 4.35 10.11
CA LEU A 209 33.42 4.29 11.37
C LEU A 209 34.77 3.62 11.13
N SER A 210 35.83 4.41 11.19
CA SER A 210 37.21 3.92 11.15
C SER A 210 37.73 3.77 12.58
N VAL A 211 38.10 2.55 12.96
CA VAL A 211 38.63 2.22 14.28
C VAL A 211 40.11 1.89 14.14
N LYS A 212 40.94 2.50 14.99
CA LYS A 212 42.37 2.20 15.10
C LYS A 212 42.62 1.41 16.39
N LEU A 213 43.24 0.24 16.28
CA LEU A 213 43.59 -0.61 17.42
C LEU A 213 45.08 -0.48 17.73
N ILE A 214 45.38 -0.11 18.97
CA ILE A 214 46.74 -0.05 19.52
C ILE A 214 46.80 -0.80 20.86
N ASP A 215 47.92 -1.45 21.14
CA ASP A 215 48.17 -2.10 22.43
C ASP A 215 48.53 -1.05 23.50
N GLN A 216 48.72 -1.52 24.73
CA GLN A 216 49.14 -0.69 25.88
C GLN A 216 50.51 -0.01 25.70
N ASN A 217 51.32 -0.47 24.74
CA ASN A 217 52.62 0.09 24.41
C ASN A 217 52.56 1.03 23.19
N GLY A 218 51.36 1.29 22.64
CA GLY A 218 51.15 2.10 21.45
C GLY A 218 51.47 1.41 20.12
N ARG A 219 51.73 0.10 20.12
CA ARG A 219 51.96 -0.71 18.91
C ARG A 219 50.64 -1.06 18.24
N MET A 220 50.63 -1.16 16.93
CA MET A 220 49.45 -1.56 16.18
C MET A 220 49.10 -3.01 16.48
N VAL A 221 47.81 -3.30 16.65
CA VAL A 221 47.29 -4.67 16.77
C VAL A 221 46.94 -5.13 15.36
N ASP A 222 47.73 -6.00 14.74
CA ASP A 222 47.57 -6.35 13.32
C ASP A 222 46.80 -7.66 13.07
N GLU A 223 46.34 -8.32 14.14
CA GLU A 223 45.60 -9.58 14.08
C GLU A 223 44.34 -9.53 14.96
N GLY A 224 43.41 -10.44 14.70
CA GLY A 224 42.15 -10.57 15.43
C GLY A 224 40.91 -10.12 14.65
N VAL A 225 39.76 -10.21 15.32
CA VAL A 225 38.45 -9.79 14.81
C VAL A 225 37.87 -8.74 15.75
N LEU A 226 37.46 -7.61 15.18
CA LEU A 226 36.70 -6.57 15.89
C LEU A 226 35.22 -6.74 15.55
N GLU A 227 34.41 -6.98 16.57
CA GLU A 227 32.94 -6.89 16.48
C GLU A 227 32.49 -5.51 16.95
N VAL A 228 31.53 -4.93 16.24
CA VAL A 228 30.82 -3.73 16.68
C VAL A 228 29.35 -4.06 16.90
N MET A 229 28.83 -3.68 18.06
CA MET A 229 27.42 -3.81 18.41
C MET A 229 26.79 -2.42 18.51
N ILE A 230 25.57 -2.27 17.98
CA ILE A 230 24.74 -1.07 18.03
C ILE A 230 23.47 -1.41 18.82
N ASN A 231 23.22 -0.71 19.93
CA ASN A 231 22.04 -0.93 20.78
C ASN A 231 21.86 -2.42 21.18
N ASN A 232 22.97 -3.09 21.51
CA ASN A 232 23.05 -4.52 21.83
C ASN A 232 22.78 -5.49 20.66
N TYR A 233 22.62 -5.01 19.43
CA TYR A 233 22.59 -5.84 18.23
C TYR A 233 23.97 -5.90 17.61
N LEU A 234 24.43 -7.10 17.23
CA LEU A 234 25.64 -7.22 16.41
C LEU A 234 25.38 -6.48 15.09
N TYR A 235 26.19 -5.46 14.84
CA TYR A 235 26.14 -4.70 13.59
C TYR A 235 26.95 -5.40 12.52
N ASP A 236 28.23 -5.63 12.80
CA ASP A 236 29.17 -6.28 11.89
C ASP A 236 30.41 -6.78 12.66
N SER A 237 31.19 -7.63 12.02
CA SER A 237 32.49 -8.12 12.49
C SER A 237 33.50 -8.06 11.35
N ALA A 238 34.67 -7.49 11.62
CA ALA A 238 35.71 -7.34 10.61
C ALA A 238 37.08 -7.74 11.15
N ARG A 239 37.89 -8.36 10.29
CA ARG A 239 39.28 -8.66 10.62
C ARG A 239 40.08 -7.37 10.73
N VAL A 240 40.94 -7.32 11.74
CA VAL A 240 41.89 -6.23 11.89
C VAL A 240 42.97 -6.37 10.83
N SER A 241 43.30 -5.27 10.17
CA SER A 241 44.39 -5.21 9.18
C SER A 241 45.14 -3.91 9.35
N GLN A 242 46.46 -3.99 9.56
CA GLN A 242 47.31 -2.81 9.82
C GLN A 242 46.76 -1.95 10.97
N GLY A 243 46.30 -2.59 12.04
CA GLY A 243 45.62 -2.00 13.21
C GLY A 243 44.44 -1.09 12.89
N LYS A 244 43.76 -1.33 11.77
CA LYS A 244 42.57 -0.59 11.37
C LYS A 244 41.42 -1.52 11.02
N VAL A 245 40.22 -1.03 11.30
CA VAL A 245 38.96 -1.64 10.88
C VAL A 245 38.04 -0.53 10.38
N LEU A 246 37.35 -0.77 9.26
CA LEU A 246 36.36 0.15 8.70
C LEU A 246 35.00 -0.52 8.73
N PHE A 247 34.05 0.06 9.46
CA PHE A 247 32.64 -0.29 9.39
C PHE A 247 31.92 0.74 8.56
N ARG A 248 31.32 0.30 7.46
CA ARG A 248 30.60 1.19 6.54
C ARG A 248 29.15 1.34 6.93
N GLN A 249 28.54 2.48 6.58
CA GLN A 249 27.10 2.72 6.70
C GLN A 249 26.49 2.54 8.10
N ILE A 250 27.25 2.89 9.14
CA ILE A 250 26.76 2.99 10.51
C ILE A 250 25.59 4.00 10.52
N PRO A 251 24.42 3.66 11.10
CA PRO A 251 23.28 4.55 11.15
C PRO A 251 23.62 5.88 11.82
N VAL A 252 23.09 6.99 11.31
CA VAL A 252 23.12 8.29 11.96
C VAL A 252 21.69 8.75 12.17
N ASP A 253 21.33 9.14 13.39
CA ASP A 253 19.96 9.54 13.70
C ASP A 253 19.58 10.78 12.87
N TYR A 254 18.57 10.61 12.03
CA TYR A 254 18.09 11.64 11.13
C TYR A 254 17.56 12.88 11.85
N LEU A 255 16.90 12.69 13.00
CA LEU A 255 16.22 13.74 13.76
C LEU A 255 17.20 14.54 14.62
N LEU A 256 18.20 13.85 15.19
CA LEU A 256 19.15 14.46 16.13
C LEU A 256 20.44 14.94 15.47
N GLY A 257 20.72 14.51 14.22
CA GLY A 257 21.97 14.84 13.52
C GLY A 257 23.22 14.35 14.25
N SER A 258 23.06 13.47 15.24
CA SER A 258 24.11 12.94 16.10
C SER A 258 23.86 11.47 16.40
N THR A 259 24.94 10.71 16.48
CA THR A 259 24.89 9.30 16.85
C THR A 259 24.93 9.18 18.36
N ASN A 260 23.79 9.30 19.05
CA ASN A 260 23.66 8.75 20.41
C ASN A 260 23.54 7.22 20.33
N ILE A 261 24.57 6.60 19.77
CA ILE A 261 24.63 5.17 19.52
C ILE A 261 25.61 4.58 20.50
N ASN A 262 25.12 3.67 21.33
CA ASN A 262 25.99 2.87 22.18
C ASN A 262 26.71 1.85 21.30
N LEU A 263 27.98 2.16 21.00
CA LEU A 263 28.90 1.26 20.32
C LEU A 263 29.64 0.43 21.34
N HIS A 264 29.48 -0.88 21.27
CA HIS A 264 30.27 -1.81 22.06
C HIS A 264 31.20 -2.58 21.13
N PHE A 265 32.48 -2.58 21.47
CA PHE A 265 33.50 -3.29 20.73
C PHE A 265 33.96 -4.52 21.49
N LYS A 266 34.18 -5.61 20.76
CA LYS A 266 34.82 -6.81 21.27
C LYS A 266 35.93 -7.22 20.33
N VAL A 267 37.10 -7.51 20.87
CA VAL A 267 38.25 -7.99 20.10
C VAL A 267 38.57 -9.41 20.53
N TYR A 268 38.72 -10.31 19.57
CA TYR A 268 39.02 -11.72 19.80
C TYR A 268 40.18 -12.20 18.92
N GLY A 269 40.88 -13.25 19.37
CA GLY A 269 41.93 -13.91 18.59
C GLY A 269 43.19 -13.07 18.41
N ILE A 270 43.55 -12.30 19.44
CA ILE A 270 44.81 -11.55 19.57
C ILE A 270 45.86 -12.42 20.26
#